data_AF-F3QQU2-F1
#
_entry.id   AF-F3QQU2-F1
#
_cell.length_a   1.000
_cell.length_b   1.000
_cell.length_c   1.000
_cell.angle_alpha   90.00
_cell.angle_beta   90.00
_cell.angle_gamma   90.00
#
_symmetry.space_group_name_H-M   'P 1'
#
loop_
_entity.id
_entity.type
_entity.pdbx_description
1 polymer ?
#
loop_
_entity_poly.entity_id
_entity_poly.type
_entity_poly.pdbx_seq_one_letter_code
_entity_poly.pdbx_strand_id
1 'polypeptide(L)'
;MKTKHINHWTPAELHFLEKNYGFMPTHDIAVWLSRHSLSSIYQKASAYGLTQKYPEAKEYHALKYRNMTVKEQACEMGMSYSAVWTNRRKKVV
;
A
#
# COMPACT_ATOMS: atom_id res chain seq x y z
N MET A 1 21.44 17.54 -24.83
CA MET A 1 20.95 18.36 -23.69
C MET A 1 20.50 17.41 -22.58
N LYS A 2 21.04 17.51 -21.37
CA LYS A 2 20.54 16.74 -20.22
C LYS A 2 19.36 17.51 -19.63
N THR A 3 18.15 17.05 -19.86
CA THR A 3 16.95 17.63 -19.24
C THR A 3 17.08 17.49 -17.73
N LYS A 4 17.05 18.61 -17.02
CA LYS A 4 17.01 18.66 -15.56
C LYS A 4 15.71 17.95 -15.15
N HIS A 5 15.80 16.72 -14.65
CA HIS A 5 14.62 16.03 -14.11
C HIS A 5 14.17 16.82 -12.88
N ILE A 6 13.19 17.71 -13.07
CA ILE A 6 12.49 18.38 -11.97
C ILE A 6 11.95 17.24 -11.10
N ASN A 7 12.32 17.23 -9.83
CA ASN A 7 11.87 16.21 -8.88
C ASN A 7 10.37 16.49 -8.65
N HIS A 8 9.50 15.79 -9.38
CA HIS A 8 8.05 16.06 -9.44
C HIS A 8 7.29 15.66 -8.17
N TRP A 9 8.00 15.19 -7.13
CA TRP A 9 7.42 14.77 -5.87
C TRP A 9 7.36 15.93 -4.89
N THR A 10 6.14 16.28 -4.50
CA THR A 10 5.89 17.28 -3.45
C THR A 10 6.09 16.66 -2.06
N PRO A 11 6.39 17.46 -1.03
CA PRO A 11 6.46 16.97 0.35
C PRO A 11 5.16 16.29 0.82
N ALA A 12 4.00 16.75 0.36
CA ALA A 12 2.71 16.15 0.70
C ALA A 12 2.54 14.75 0.08
N GLU A 13 2.94 14.56 -1.17
CA GLU A 13 2.90 13.24 -1.83
C GLU A 13 3.89 12.27 -1.18
N LEU A 14 5.06 12.75 -0.77
CA LEU A 14 6.04 11.94 -0.03
C LEU A 14 5.48 11.51 1.33
N HIS A 15 4.93 12.44 2.10
CA HIS A 15 4.31 12.13 3.38
C HIS A 15 3.15 11.14 3.24
N PHE A 16 2.33 11.30 2.19
CA PHE A 16 1.28 10.35 1.86
C PHE A 16 1.85 8.96 1.53
N LEU A 17 2.90 8.90 0.70
CA LEU A 17 3.55 7.65 0.34
C LEU A 17 4.14 6.95 1.57
N GLU A 18 4.90 7.66 2.41
CA GLU A 18 5.50 7.12 3.65
C GLU A 18 4.45 6.54 4.59
N LYS A 19 3.31 7.22 4.75
CA LYS A 19 2.25 6.80 5.66
C LYS A 19 1.46 5.59 5.16
N ASN A 20 1.30 5.45 3.83
CA ASN A 20 0.39 4.46 3.25
C ASN A 20 1.11 3.26 2.61
N TYR A 21 2.38 3.39 2.23
CA TYR A 21 3.11 2.33 1.55
C TYR A 21 3.30 1.12 2.47
N GLY A 22 2.78 -0.03 2.04
CA GLY A 22 2.75 -1.27 2.85
C GLY A 22 1.41 -1.54 3.55
N PHE A 23 0.60 -0.50 3.78
CA PHE A 23 -0.75 -0.64 4.38
C PHE A 23 -1.87 -0.52 3.34
N MET A 24 -1.58 0.19 2.26
CA MET A 24 -2.46 0.38 1.11
C MET A 24 -1.87 -0.33 -0.13
N PRO A 25 -2.69 -0.95 -0.97
CA PRO A 25 -2.27 -1.47 -2.27
C PRO A 25 -1.60 -0.38 -3.10
N THR A 26 -0.46 -0.69 -3.72
CA THR A 26 0.25 0.29 -4.55
C THR A 26 -0.62 0.81 -5.71
N HIS A 27 -1.59 0.02 -6.18
CA HIS A 27 -2.57 0.48 -7.17
C HIS A 27 -3.50 1.57 -6.61
N ASP A 28 -4.00 1.42 -5.38
CA ASP A 28 -4.82 2.44 -4.72
C ASP A 28 -3.98 3.71 -4.46
N ILE A 29 -2.71 3.54 -4.06
CA ILE A 29 -1.75 4.64 -3.94
C ILE A 29 -1.60 5.37 -5.28
N ALA A 30 -1.50 4.65 -6.41
CA ALA A 30 -1.39 5.26 -7.74
C ALA A 30 -2.67 5.97 -8.19
N VAL A 31 -3.84 5.47 -7.80
CA VAL A 31 -5.11 6.18 -8.02
C VAL A 31 -5.12 7.51 -7.25
N TRP A 32 -4.66 7.50 -6.00
CA TRP A 32 -4.59 8.70 -5.16
C TRP A 32 -3.53 9.68 -5.65
N LEU A 33 -2.36 9.16 -5.99
CA LEU A 33 -1.22 9.86 -6.57
C LEU A 33 -1.30 9.80 -8.10
N SER A 34 -2.42 10.26 -8.68
CA SER A 34 -2.76 10.10 -10.10
C SER A 34 -1.70 10.58 -11.11
N ARG A 35 -0.77 11.43 -10.67
CA ARG A 35 0.36 11.94 -11.46
C ARG A 35 1.51 10.94 -11.58
N HIS A 36 1.53 9.90 -10.75
CA HIS A 36 2.62 8.95 -10.61
C HIS A 36 2.17 7.57 -11.06
N SER A 37 2.91 6.98 -11.99
CA SER A 37 2.71 5.58 -12.38
C SER A 37 3.11 4.63 -11.25
N LEU A 38 2.59 3.39 -11.29
CA LEU A 38 3.02 2.32 -10.39
C LEU A 38 4.54 2.19 -10.31
N SER A 39 5.21 2.20 -11.47
CA SER A 39 6.67 2.10 -11.55
C SER A 39 7.38 3.28 -10.88
N SER A 40 6.86 4.50 -11.05
CA SER A 40 7.39 5.70 -10.37
C SER A 40 7.27 5.56 -8.84
N ILE A 41 6.14 5.07 -8.36
CA ILE A 41 5.88 4.86 -6.94
C ILE A 41 6.84 3.80 -6.36
N TYR A 42 7.02 2.66 -7.04
CA TYR A 42 7.99 1.64 -6.60
C TYR A 42 9.42 2.16 -6.55
N GLN A 43 9.86 2.89 -7.58
CA GLN A 43 11.19 3.49 -7.61
C GLN A 43 11.36 4.51 -6.48
N LYS A 44 10.34 5.35 -6.24
CA LYS A 44 10.40 6.36 -5.19
C LYS A 44 10.42 5.74 -3.80
N ALA A 45 9.57 4.74 -3.57
CA ALA A 45 9.53 3.99 -2.32
C ALA A 45 10.89 3.31 -2.05
N SER A 46 11.48 2.67 -3.06
CA SER A 46 12.81 2.06 -2.95
C SER A 46 13.89 3.10 -2.63
N ALA A 47 13.89 4.25 -3.30
CA ALA A 47 14.84 5.34 -3.05
C ALA A 47 14.72 5.94 -1.64
N TYR A 48 13.53 5.87 -1.03
CA TYR A 48 13.25 6.31 0.34
C TYR A 48 13.40 5.19 1.38
N GLY A 49 13.78 3.97 0.97
CA GLY A 49 13.92 2.83 1.87
C GLY A 49 12.58 2.32 2.43
N LEU A 50 11.45 2.63 1.76
CA LEU A 50 10.13 2.16 2.17
C LEU A 50 9.95 0.69 1.78
N THR A 51 9.66 -0.14 2.78
CA THR A 51 9.39 -1.57 2.58
C THR A 51 7.89 -1.83 2.60
N GLN A 52 7.42 -2.70 1.72
CA GLN A 52 6.04 -3.16 1.76
C GLN A 52 5.85 -4.09 2.96
N LYS A 53 5.14 -3.62 3.99
CA LYS A 53 4.82 -4.41 5.18
C LYS A 53 3.42 -4.99 5.09
N TYR A 54 3.16 -5.83 4.08
CA TYR A 54 1.93 -6.62 4.13
C TYR A 54 2.06 -7.66 5.25
N PRO A 55 1.08 -7.77 6.16
CA PRO A 55 0.87 -8.94 6.99
C PRO A 55 1.00 -10.22 6.17
N GLU A 56 1.55 -11.26 6.77
CA GLU A 56 1.61 -12.57 6.14
C GLU A 56 0.19 -13.05 5.78
N ALA A 57 0.06 -13.84 4.71
CA ALA A 57 -1.26 -14.31 4.25
C ALA A 57 -2.07 -14.96 5.38
N LYS A 58 -1.41 -15.77 6.23
CA LYS A 58 -1.98 -16.42 7.41
C LYS A 58 -2.56 -15.45 8.45
N GLU A 59 -2.03 -14.24 8.56
CA GLU A 59 -2.51 -13.25 9.53
C GLU A 59 -3.90 -12.74 9.17
N TYR A 60 -4.21 -12.63 7.88
CA TYR A 60 -5.56 -12.29 7.41
C TYR A 60 -6.61 -13.38 7.74
N HIS A 61 -6.18 -14.60 8.02
CA HIS A 61 -7.05 -15.74 8.37
C HIS A 61 -7.01 -16.09 9.87
N ALA A 62 -6.40 -15.26 10.71
CA ALA A 62 -6.36 -15.48 12.15
C ALA A 62 -7.77 -15.61 12.74
N LEU A 63 -7.95 -16.49 13.74
CA LEU A 63 -9.26 -16.78 14.37
C LEU A 63 -9.97 -15.53 14.86
N LYS A 64 -9.21 -14.52 15.32
CA LYS A 64 -9.77 -13.23 15.77
C LYS A 64 -10.58 -12.49 14.69
N TYR A 65 -10.28 -12.72 13.41
CA TYR A 65 -10.96 -12.09 12.28
C TYR A 65 -12.09 -12.96 11.69
N ARG A 66 -12.31 -14.17 12.21
CA ARG A 66 -13.22 -15.17 11.62
C ARG A 66 -14.64 -14.64 11.40
N ASN A 67 -15.14 -13.83 12.33
CA ASN A 67 -16.50 -13.29 12.32
C ASN A 67 -16.56 -11.80 11.93
N MET A 68 -15.42 -11.18 11.59
CA MET A 68 -15.39 -9.79 11.14
C MET A 68 -15.70 -9.70 9.65
N THR A 69 -16.44 -8.65 9.29
CA THR A 69 -16.53 -8.18 7.92
C THR A 69 -15.15 -7.72 7.43
N VAL A 70 -14.95 -7.68 6.12
CA VAL A 70 -13.67 -7.18 5.53
C VAL A 70 -13.40 -5.74 5.95
N LYS A 71 -14.45 -4.93 6.14
CA LYS A 71 -14.34 -3.55 6.59
C LYS A 71 -13.88 -3.45 8.04
N GLU A 72 -14.47 -4.22 8.94
CA GLU A 72 -14.04 -4.27 10.36
C GLU A 72 -12.60 -4.78 10.48
N GLN A 73 -12.28 -5.85 9.75
CA GLN A 73 -10.91 -6.38 9.71
C GLN A 73 -9.90 -5.35 9.18
N ALA A 74 -10.26 -4.58 8.14
CA ALA A 74 -9.41 -3.52 7.60
C ALA A 74 -9.17 -2.39 8.63
N CYS A 75 -10.23 -1.95 9.32
CA CYS A 75 -10.10 -0.98 10.42
C CYS A 75 -9.16 -1.50 11.52
N GLU A 76 -9.35 -2.76 11.95
CA GLU A 76 -8.57 -3.39 13.01
C GLU A 76 -7.10 -3.58 12.62
N MET A 77 -6.82 -3.91 11.36
CA MET A 77 -5.45 -4.09 10.86
C MET A 77 -4.75 -2.77 10.50
N GLY A 78 -5.45 -1.63 10.55
CA GLY A 78 -4.93 -0.37 10.04
C GLY A 78 -4.62 -0.42 8.54
N MET A 79 -5.39 -1.21 7.78
CA MET A 79 -5.18 -1.44 6.34
C MET A 79 -6.35 -0.89 5.53
N SER A 80 -6.14 -0.72 4.22
CA SER A 80 -7.27 -0.42 3.34
C SER A 80 -8.20 -1.62 3.18
N TYR A 81 -9.48 -1.36 2.96
CA TYR A 81 -10.46 -2.40 2.62
C TYR A 81 -9.97 -3.28 1.47
N SER A 82 -9.44 -2.68 0.40
CA SER A 82 -8.93 -3.37 -0.77
C SER A 82 -7.74 -4.29 -0.44
N ALA A 83 -6.84 -3.89 0.46
CA ALA A 83 -5.73 -4.73 0.90
C ALA A 83 -6.23 -6.00 1.59
N VAL A 84 -7.16 -5.89 2.53
CA VAL A 84 -7.73 -7.05 3.23
C VAL A 84 -8.53 -7.93 2.27
N TRP A 85 -9.38 -7.33 1.43
CA TRP A 85 -10.16 -8.06 0.42
C TRP A 85 -9.29 -8.90 -0.51
N THR A 86 -8.19 -8.32 -1.00
CA THR A 86 -7.28 -8.98 -1.94
C THR A 86 -6.51 -10.12 -1.27
N ASN A 87 -5.98 -9.90 -0.06
CA ASN A 87 -5.15 -10.89 0.60
C ASN A 87 -5.94 -12.06 1.19
N ARG A 88 -7.16 -11.82 1.70
CA ARG A 88 -8.04 -12.88 2.25
C ARG A 88 -8.49 -13.93 1.20
N ARG A 89 -8.36 -13.62 -0.09
CA ARG A 89 -8.70 -14.53 -1.21
C ARG A 89 -7.49 -15.34 -1.70
N LYS A 90 -6.28 -15.00 -1.26
CA LYS A 90 -5.08 -15.79 -1.59
C LYS A 90 -5.14 -17.11 -0.82
N LYS A 91 -4.79 -18.21 -1.48
CA LYS A 91 -4.65 -19.50 -0.78
C LYS A 91 -3.46 -19.40 0.18
N VAL A 92 -3.69 -19.71 1.44
CA VAL A 92 -2.61 -20.00 2.39
C VAL A 92 -2.14 -21.42 2.05
N VAL A 93 -0.92 -21.53 1.52
CA VAL A 93 -0.26 -22.81 1.23
C VAL A 93 0.40 -23.31 2.51
#